data_AF-A0A1E4EJ73-F1
#
_entry.id   AF-A0A1E4EJ73-F1
#
_cell.length_a   1.000
_cell.length_b   1.000
_cell.length_c   1.000
_cell.angle_alpha   90.00
_cell.angle_beta   90.00
_cell.angle_gamma   90.00
#
_symmetry.space_group_name_H-M   'P 1'
#
loop_
_entity.id
_entity.type
_entity.pdbx_description
1 polymer ?
#
loop_
_entity_poly.entity_id
_entity_poly.type
_entity_poly.pdbx_seq_one_letter_code
_entity_poly.pdbx_strand_id
1 'polypeptide(L)'
;MKRYAMAGLLGIGLLSCLLQPTSRPLRAQLLNLRKTYSLAAIRAQDNLKNQFTPGYKARVQWGGEGGLNWSQGEIFKTQTATNLAVNGVGCFGLTQEISNKNIAYTRDGRFAFQQGVLQTTDGWNVLGMPLDTLGNICGEQGPIRLSCDPQTCLYEGRYTGFRFDETGKLFGESSMTDPVTGQQATTMTPLYQVLLFGFPNPAGLADQPGPNHNLWSATEASGLPYCGVPGQGALGALCPGSLELSNVDFMQEGKTLQWVVRHCQALAQDNPTSPIQQELLGKLRSHARLRQAAVDNLSHSLTPGYRCWDLLGYLETGRLELRTGQARMLETKNPTDLALDGPAYFLLSSGEITRNGRLLWSEKGLAVGDSQSLLMGFAGEKLEPVRIPAQAANWEVSARGEVRWTELDGKTTTGYRLALVRPTGSLSRSGENLRARFSHETSGTYVAQGYLEPANEDHLEEEISGGALLELAGLPPFYPHDLRQKDAGQSPMPKFAF
;
A
#
# COMPACT_ATOMS: atom_id res chain seq x y z
N MET A 1 -36.48 5.06 24.79
CA MET A 1 -35.79 6.31 25.20
C MET A 1 -34.31 6.15 25.60
N LYS A 2 -33.80 5.04 26.16
CA LYS A 2 -32.38 4.91 26.60
C LYS A 2 -31.31 4.63 25.52
N ARG A 3 -31.59 4.78 24.22
CA ARG A 3 -30.59 4.56 23.12
C ARG A 3 -30.07 5.83 22.42
N TYR A 4 -30.66 7.00 22.67
CA TYR A 4 -30.21 8.26 22.02
C TYR A 4 -29.18 9.07 22.85
N ALA A 5 -28.99 8.74 24.13
CA ALA A 5 -28.08 9.48 25.01
C ALA A 5 -26.59 9.36 24.62
N MET A 6 -26.15 8.17 24.17
CA MET A 6 -24.74 7.96 23.77
C MET A 6 -24.36 8.70 22.48
N ALA A 7 -25.30 8.92 21.56
CA ALA A 7 -25.05 9.73 20.36
C ALA A 7 -24.72 11.20 20.70
N GLY A 8 -25.35 11.76 21.74
CA GLY A 8 -25.02 13.10 22.25
C GLY A 8 -23.68 13.14 22.99
N LEU A 9 -23.40 12.14 23.83
CA LEU A 9 -22.15 12.07 24.61
C LEU A 9 -20.91 11.82 23.74
N LEU A 10 -21.01 11.05 22.66
CA LEU A 10 -19.89 10.81 21.73
C LEU A 10 -19.49 12.08 20.96
N GLY A 11 -20.43 12.98 20.67
CA GLY A 11 -20.10 14.32 20.14
C GLY A 11 -19.27 15.13 21.14
N ILE A 12 -19.64 15.10 22.42
CA ILE A 12 -18.95 15.83 23.49
C ILE A 12 -17.54 15.25 23.74
N GLY A 13 -17.35 13.93 23.67
CA GLY A 13 -16.06 13.28 23.89
C GLY A 13 -14.95 13.68 22.90
N LEU A 14 -15.31 14.03 21.66
CA LEU A 14 -14.37 14.60 20.69
C LEU A 14 -14.30 16.14 20.77
N LEU A 15 -15.40 16.81 21.12
CA LEU A 15 -15.37 18.24 21.43
C LEU A 15 -14.46 18.56 22.61
N SER A 16 -14.31 17.67 23.60
CA SER A 16 -13.36 17.82 24.70
C SER A 16 -11.89 17.77 24.25
N CYS A 17 -11.55 17.17 23.11
CA CYS A 17 -10.20 17.27 22.53
C CYS A 17 -9.96 18.61 21.80
N LEU A 18 -11.02 19.33 21.44
CA LEU A 18 -10.97 20.70 20.90
C LEU A 18 -11.07 21.77 22.00
N LEU A 19 -11.59 21.41 23.19
CA LEU A 19 -11.81 22.31 24.32
C LEU A 19 -10.83 22.12 25.51
N GLN A 20 -9.92 21.14 25.45
CA GLN A 20 -8.85 21.01 26.44
C GLN A 20 -7.70 21.99 26.15
N PRO A 21 -7.32 22.87 27.10
CA PRO A 21 -6.21 23.81 26.94
C PRO A 21 -4.85 23.12 27.14
N THR A 22 -4.52 22.15 26.29
CA THR A 22 -3.34 21.27 26.44
C THR A 22 -2.35 21.40 25.28
N SER A 23 -1.67 22.56 25.23
CA SER A 23 -0.29 22.81 24.75
C SER A 23 0.20 22.29 23.38
N ARG A 24 -0.62 21.61 22.58
CA ARG A 24 -0.30 21.16 21.22
C ARG A 24 -0.82 22.18 20.20
N PRO A 25 -0.01 22.65 19.23
CA PRO A 25 -0.46 23.63 18.25
C PRO A 25 -1.55 23.03 17.35
N LEU A 26 -2.55 23.85 16.98
CA LEU A 26 -3.72 23.47 16.17
C LEU A 26 -3.36 22.64 14.93
N ARG A 27 -2.24 23.00 14.27
CA ARG A 27 -1.66 22.29 13.11
C ARG A 27 -1.40 20.80 13.37
N ALA A 28 -1.03 20.40 14.58
CA ALA A 28 -0.80 19.01 14.95
C ALA A 28 -2.11 18.22 15.17
N GLN A 29 -3.15 18.87 15.69
CA GLN A 29 -4.49 18.28 15.81
C GLN A 29 -5.09 18.06 14.40
N LEU A 30 -5.04 19.08 13.54
CA LEU A 30 -5.49 18.99 12.13
C LEU A 30 -4.73 17.92 11.34
N LEU A 31 -3.41 17.80 11.51
CA LEU A 31 -2.61 16.76 10.84
C LEU A 31 -3.00 15.34 11.29
N ASN A 32 -3.26 15.13 12.59
CA ASN A 32 -3.71 13.85 13.11
C ASN A 32 -5.16 13.51 12.68
N LEU A 33 -6.02 14.52 12.55
CA LEU A 33 -7.35 14.37 11.97
C LEU A 33 -7.25 13.92 10.49
N ARG A 34 -6.50 14.65 9.64
CA ARG A 34 -6.31 14.29 8.21
C ARG A 34 -5.80 12.86 8.05
N LYS A 35 -4.80 12.45 8.85
CA LYS A 35 -4.27 11.06 8.89
C LYS A 35 -5.34 10.03 9.28
N THR A 36 -6.19 10.33 10.25
CA THR A 36 -7.27 9.43 10.69
C THR A 36 -8.28 9.19 9.57
N TYR A 37 -8.76 10.25 8.89
CA TYR A 37 -9.73 10.12 7.80
C TYR A 37 -9.14 9.40 6.58
N SER A 38 -7.89 9.71 6.18
CA SER A 38 -7.24 9.02 5.06
C SER A 38 -7.03 7.52 5.35
N LEU A 39 -6.63 7.17 6.57
CA LEU A 39 -6.44 5.77 6.97
C LEU A 39 -7.77 5.00 7.04
N ALA A 40 -8.86 5.67 7.43
CA ALA A 40 -10.20 5.07 7.41
C ALA A 40 -10.70 4.80 5.98
N ALA A 41 -10.46 5.71 5.03
CA ALA A 41 -10.80 5.52 3.63
C ALA A 41 -10.02 4.34 3.01
N ILE A 42 -8.70 4.31 3.20
CA ILE A 42 -7.82 3.25 2.69
C ILE A 42 -8.25 1.89 3.24
N ARG A 43 -8.43 1.76 4.56
CA ARG A 43 -8.84 0.49 5.18
C ARG A 43 -10.22 0.02 4.74
N ALA A 44 -11.18 0.91 4.56
CA ALA A 44 -12.50 0.53 4.03
C ALA A 44 -12.42 0.07 2.57
N GLN A 45 -11.55 0.68 1.76
CA GLN A 45 -11.26 0.23 0.40
C GLN A 45 -10.55 -1.14 0.38
N ASP A 46 -9.57 -1.37 1.26
CA ASP A 46 -8.88 -2.65 1.42
C ASP A 46 -9.84 -3.76 1.90
N ASN A 47 -10.70 -3.46 2.86
CA ASN A 47 -11.75 -4.37 3.34
C ASN A 47 -12.69 -4.74 2.16
N LEU A 48 -13.21 -3.76 1.42
CA LEU A 48 -14.08 -3.98 0.25
C LEU A 48 -13.39 -4.74 -0.89
N LYS A 49 -12.10 -4.49 -1.15
CA LYS A 49 -11.29 -5.22 -2.13
C LYS A 49 -11.20 -6.71 -1.79
N ASN A 50 -11.06 -7.03 -0.50
CA ASN A 50 -10.85 -8.40 -0.01
C ASN A 50 -12.11 -9.08 0.55
N GLN A 51 -13.31 -8.51 0.35
CA GLN A 51 -14.57 -9.05 0.88
C GLN A 51 -14.89 -10.49 0.40
N PHE A 52 -14.29 -10.94 -0.71
CA PHE A 52 -14.41 -12.30 -1.25
C PHE A 52 -13.14 -13.16 -1.04
N THR A 53 -12.12 -12.64 -0.37
CA THR A 53 -10.86 -13.34 -0.09
C THR A 53 -11.04 -14.28 1.11
N PRO A 54 -10.89 -15.61 0.96
CA PRO A 54 -11.03 -16.53 2.09
C PRO A 54 -10.01 -16.24 3.19
N GLY A 55 -10.46 -16.39 4.44
CA GLY A 55 -9.68 -16.06 5.64
C GLY A 55 -9.47 -14.57 5.90
N TYR A 56 -9.78 -13.65 4.98
CA TYR A 56 -9.47 -12.22 5.18
C TYR A 56 -10.23 -11.62 6.37
N LYS A 57 -9.48 -10.97 7.27
CA LYS A 57 -10.00 -10.30 8.46
C LYS A 57 -10.03 -8.78 8.27
N ALA A 58 -11.25 -8.23 8.31
CA ALA A 58 -11.53 -6.80 8.18
C ALA A 58 -10.76 -5.97 9.22
N ARG A 59 -10.23 -4.81 8.85
CA ARG A 59 -9.52 -3.90 9.77
C ARG A 59 -10.48 -2.89 10.38
N VAL A 60 -10.52 -2.82 11.70
CA VAL A 60 -11.36 -1.89 12.47
C VAL A 60 -10.56 -0.63 12.82
N GLN A 61 -11.24 0.52 12.90
CA GLN A 61 -10.60 1.79 13.28
C GLN A 61 -11.36 2.61 14.34
N TRP A 62 -12.63 2.31 14.62
CA TRP A 62 -13.42 3.07 15.59
C TRP A 62 -13.26 2.52 17.01
N GLY A 63 -12.64 3.31 17.91
CA GLY A 63 -12.60 3.06 19.35
C GLY A 63 -11.23 3.25 20.03
N GLY A 64 -10.15 3.15 19.25
CA GLY A 64 -8.78 3.03 19.75
C GLY A 64 -8.00 2.02 18.89
N GLU A 65 -6.68 1.98 19.04
CA GLU A 65 -5.71 1.07 18.38
C GLU A 65 -6.29 0.16 17.26
N GLY A 66 -6.33 0.68 16.03
CA GLY A 66 -6.99 0.00 14.92
C GLY A 66 -6.25 -1.26 14.47
N GLY A 67 -6.85 -2.43 14.75
CA GLY A 67 -6.36 -3.76 14.44
C GLY A 67 -7.37 -4.64 13.69
N LEU A 68 -7.14 -5.95 13.70
CA LEU A 68 -7.95 -6.93 12.95
C LEU A 68 -9.24 -7.31 13.69
N ASN A 69 -10.37 -7.33 12.97
CA ASN A 69 -11.61 -7.95 13.42
C ASN A 69 -11.46 -9.48 13.37
N TRP A 70 -11.44 -10.14 14.53
CA TRP A 70 -11.33 -11.60 14.63
C TRP A 70 -12.68 -12.33 14.77
N SER A 71 -13.80 -11.67 14.48
CA SER A 71 -15.08 -12.38 14.34
C SER A 71 -15.00 -13.48 13.28
N GLN A 72 -15.68 -14.60 13.53
CA GLN A 72 -15.80 -15.71 12.59
C GLN A 72 -16.54 -15.24 11.31
N GLY A 73 -15.98 -15.55 10.14
CA GLY A 73 -16.66 -15.43 8.85
C GLY A 73 -17.51 -16.66 8.55
N GLU A 74 -18.39 -16.60 7.55
CA GLU A 74 -19.20 -17.75 7.14
C GLU A 74 -18.30 -18.92 6.68
N ILE A 75 -18.57 -20.13 7.19
CA ILE A 75 -17.85 -21.33 6.76
C ILE A 75 -18.60 -21.99 5.60
N PHE A 76 -18.06 -21.86 4.40
CA PHE A 76 -18.62 -22.43 3.18
C PHE A 76 -18.00 -23.79 2.86
N LYS A 77 -18.83 -24.81 2.63
CA LYS A 77 -18.37 -26.15 2.27
C LYS A 77 -18.04 -26.25 0.78
N THR A 78 -16.87 -26.79 0.48
CA THR A 78 -16.32 -26.92 -0.89
C THR A 78 -16.20 -28.39 -1.30
N GLN A 79 -15.71 -28.64 -2.52
CA GLN A 79 -15.43 -29.99 -3.04
C GLN A 79 -13.95 -30.37 -2.96
N THR A 80 -13.06 -29.47 -2.55
CA THR A 80 -11.60 -29.69 -2.52
C THR A 80 -11.17 -30.24 -1.16
N ALA A 81 -10.64 -31.47 -1.11
CA ALA A 81 -10.27 -32.14 0.14
C ALA A 81 -9.16 -31.43 0.96
N THR A 82 -8.34 -30.60 0.32
CA THR A 82 -7.28 -29.79 0.96
C THR A 82 -7.75 -28.41 1.44
N ASN A 83 -9.01 -28.01 1.19
CA ASN A 83 -9.56 -26.79 1.76
C ASN A 83 -9.89 -27.02 3.24
N LEU A 84 -9.32 -26.25 4.15
CA LEU A 84 -9.49 -26.41 5.60
C LEU A 84 -9.98 -25.10 6.24
N ALA A 85 -11.18 -25.08 6.82
CA ALA A 85 -11.65 -23.94 7.62
C ALA A 85 -11.43 -24.19 9.11
N VAL A 86 -11.28 -23.12 9.89
CA VAL A 86 -11.26 -23.18 11.36
C VAL A 86 -12.58 -22.62 11.90
N ASN A 87 -13.26 -23.39 12.74
CA ASN A 87 -14.47 -22.97 13.43
C ASN A 87 -14.15 -22.63 14.90
N GLY A 88 -14.03 -21.32 15.20
CA GLY A 88 -13.59 -20.82 16.50
C GLY A 88 -12.22 -20.14 16.42
N VAL A 89 -11.41 -20.21 17.47
CA VAL A 89 -10.13 -19.47 17.59
C VAL A 89 -8.96 -20.27 17.00
N GLY A 90 -8.04 -19.61 16.28
CA GLY A 90 -6.77 -20.21 15.86
C GLY A 90 -6.43 -20.04 14.38
N CYS A 91 -5.15 -19.85 14.08
CA CYS A 91 -4.62 -19.65 12.74
C CYS A 91 -3.82 -20.89 12.30
N PHE A 92 -3.77 -21.17 11.00
CA PHE A 92 -2.78 -22.09 10.44
C PHE A 92 -1.39 -21.47 10.56
N GLY A 93 -0.42 -22.27 11.03
CA GLY A 93 1.00 -21.91 10.99
C GLY A 93 1.60 -22.18 9.63
N LEU A 94 2.39 -21.24 9.12
CA LEU A 94 3.03 -21.27 7.81
C LEU A 94 4.53 -20.99 7.91
N THR A 95 5.33 -21.60 7.05
CA THR A 95 6.78 -21.30 6.94
C THR A 95 7.29 -21.29 5.49
N GLN A 96 8.26 -20.42 5.21
CA GLN A 96 9.10 -20.49 4.00
C GLN A 96 10.37 -21.32 4.21
N GLU A 97 10.84 -21.49 5.45
CA GLU A 97 12.04 -22.27 5.80
C GLU A 97 11.70 -23.58 6.51
N ILE A 98 12.58 -24.58 6.34
CA ILE A 98 12.55 -25.82 7.14
C ILE A 98 12.98 -25.55 8.61
N SER A 99 13.60 -24.39 8.89
CA SER A 99 14.22 -24.05 10.18
C SER A 99 13.26 -23.68 11.34
N ASN A 100 11.95 -23.62 11.10
CA ASN A 100 10.90 -23.18 12.04
C ASN A 100 11.04 -21.75 12.62
N LYS A 101 12.04 -20.94 12.22
CA LYS A 101 12.30 -19.62 12.86
C LYS A 101 11.43 -18.46 12.37
N ASN A 102 10.82 -18.57 11.18
CA ASN A 102 9.99 -17.51 10.59
C ASN A 102 8.57 -18.03 10.32
N ILE A 103 7.78 -18.15 11.39
CA ILE A 103 6.39 -18.61 11.33
C ILE A 103 5.48 -17.42 11.03
N ALA A 104 4.78 -17.48 9.90
CA ALA A 104 3.65 -16.63 9.59
C ALA A 104 2.33 -17.36 9.88
N TYR A 105 1.23 -16.63 9.95
CA TYR A 105 -0.07 -17.12 10.38
C TYR A 105 -1.14 -16.74 9.35
N THR A 106 -2.03 -17.67 8.99
CA THR A 106 -3.17 -17.37 8.14
C THR A 106 -4.45 -17.99 8.64
N ARG A 107 -5.57 -17.51 8.11
CA ARG A 107 -6.90 -18.10 8.23
C ARG A 107 -7.44 -18.57 6.88
N ASP A 108 -6.70 -18.31 5.79
CA ASP A 108 -7.05 -18.83 4.47
C ASP A 108 -6.79 -20.33 4.44
N GLY A 109 -7.85 -21.09 4.16
CA GLY A 109 -7.82 -22.55 4.11
C GLY A 109 -7.42 -23.14 2.77
N ARG A 110 -7.13 -22.31 1.76
CA ARG A 110 -6.84 -22.75 0.38
C ARG A 110 -5.43 -23.33 0.25
N PHE A 111 -5.30 -24.60 0.60
CA PHE A 111 -4.07 -25.37 0.43
C PHE A 111 -4.13 -26.33 -0.75
N ALA A 112 -2.98 -26.66 -1.31
CA ALA A 112 -2.79 -27.70 -2.31
C ALA A 112 -1.47 -28.44 -2.08
N PHE A 113 -1.39 -29.72 -2.43
CA PHE A 113 -0.12 -30.44 -2.44
C PHE A 113 0.69 -30.06 -3.68
N GLN A 114 1.75 -29.30 -3.47
CA GLN A 114 2.69 -28.81 -4.49
C GLN A 114 4.05 -29.48 -4.23
N GLN A 115 4.59 -30.18 -5.23
CA GLN A 115 5.84 -30.97 -5.09
C GLN A 115 5.84 -31.93 -3.87
N GLY A 116 4.67 -32.46 -3.50
CA GLY A 116 4.50 -33.34 -2.34
C GLY A 116 4.46 -32.63 -0.97
N VAL A 117 4.35 -31.29 -0.94
CA VAL A 117 4.23 -30.51 0.31
C VAL A 117 2.91 -29.73 0.31
N LEU A 118 2.22 -29.69 1.46
CA LEU A 118 0.98 -28.91 1.59
C LEU A 118 1.33 -27.42 1.64
N GLN A 119 0.90 -26.65 0.64
CA GLN A 119 1.27 -25.25 0.44
C GLN A 119 0.07 -24.36 0.11
N THR A 120 0.15 -23.08 0.44
CA THR A 120 -0.76 -22.03 -0.08
C THR A 120 -0.49 -21.74 -1.57
N THR A 121 -1.38 -20.98 -2.22
CA THR A 121 -1.13 -20.41 -3.55
C THR A 121 0.14 -19.55 -3.61
N ASP A 122 0.54 -18.99 -2.48
CA ASP A 122 1.58 -17.98 -2.34
C ASP A 122 2.93 -18.63 -1.91
N GLY A 123 3.04 -19.96 -2.04
CA GLY A 123 4.28 -20.74 -1.81
C GLY A 123 4.64 -21.04 -0.35
N TRP A 124 3.76 -20.74 0.61
CA TRP A 124 4.01 -20.98 2.03
C TRP A 124 3.63 -22.41 2.43
N ASN A 125 4.53 -23.10 3.14
CA ASN A 125 4.32 -24.48 3.60
C ASN A 125 3.49 -24.51 4.88
N VAL A 126 2.47 -25.38 4.94
CA VAL A 126 1.62 -25.59 6.12
C VAL A 126 2.36 -26.43 7.17
N LEU A 127 2.38 -25.93 8.41
CA LEU A 127 3.01 -26.58 9.55
C LEU A 127 2.11 -27.64 10.20
N GLY A 128 2.73 -28.75 10.58
CA GLY A 128 2.13 -29.81 11.37
C GLY A 128 3.17 -30.66 12.09
N MET A 129 2.68 -31.68 12.82
CA MET A 129 3.51 -32.69 13.48
C MET A 129 3.36 -34.03 12.76
N PRO A 130 4.43 -34.82 12.54
CA PRO A 130 4.29 -36.18 12.04
C PRO A 130 3.69 -37.11 13.10
N LEU A 131 2.95 -38.12 12.65
CA LEU A 131 2.27 -39.10 13.50
C LEU A 131 2.82 -40.53 13.34
N ASP A 132 2.80 -41.31 14.43
CA ASP A 132 2.97 -42.76 14.38
C ASP A 132 1.69 -43.46 13.87
N THR A 133 1.76 -44.78 13.66
CA THR A 133 0.62 -45.60 13.20
C THR A 133 -0.54 -45.69 14.19
N LEU A 134 -0.35 -45.27 15.45
CA LEU A 134 -1.38 -45.18 16.49
C LEU A 134 -1.99 -43.77 16.55
N GLY A 135 -1.43 -42.80 15.82
CA GLY A 135 -1.87 -41.41 15.78
C GLY A 135 -1.29 -40.53 16.90
N ASN A 136 -0.18 -40.92 17.53
CA ASN A 136 0.59 -40.09 18.47
C ASN A 136 1.62 -39.24 17.72
N ILE A 137 2.00 -38.09 18.28
CA ILE A 137 3.08 -37.25 17.73
C ILE A 137 4.43 -37.97 17.87
N CYS A 138 5.18 -38.12 16.77
CA CYS A 138 6.38 -38.94 16.71
C CYS A 138 7.66 -38.21 16.25
N GLY A 139 7.62 -36.88 16.11
CA GLY A 139 8.75 -36.07 15.63
C GLY A 139 8.50 -34.57 15.81
N GLU A 140 9.41 -33.75 15.29
CA GLU A 140 9.36 -32.29 15.40
C GLU A 140 8.34 -31.64 14.44
N GLN A 141 7.99 -30.38 14.73
CA GLN A 141 7.14 -29.57 13.86
C GLN A 141 7.81 -29.31 12.51
N GLY A 142 7.06 -29.39 11.41
CA GLY A 142 7.56 -29.01 10.10
C GLY A 142 6.49 -29.02 9.00
N PRO A 143 6.89 -28.83 7.73
CA PRO A 143 5.99 -28.92 6.58
C PRO A 143 5.26 -30.27 6.50
N ILE A 144 3.94 -30.23 6.32
CA ILE A 144 3.13 -31.44 6.05
C ILE A 144 3.46 -31.95 4.63
N ARG A 145 3.80 -33.23 4.51
CA ARG A 145 4.20 -33.86 3.24
C ARG A 145 3.26 -35.00 2.86
N LEU A 146 2.92 -35.07 1.57
CA LEU A 146 2.21 -36.18 0.95
C LEU A 146 2.45 -36.15 -0.57
N SER A 147 3.37 -36.98 -1.03
CA SER A 147 3.82 -37.07 -2.43
C SER A 147 2.95 -38.06 -3.19
N CYS A 148 2.30 -37.65 -4.28
CA CYS A 148 1.61 -38.56 -5.19
C CYS A 148 2.55 -38.95 -6.34
N ASP A 149 2.69 -40.25 -6.61
CA ASP A 149 3.37 -40.75 -7.81
C ASP A 149 2.47 -40.56 -9.04
N PRO A 150 2.90 -39.82 -10.08
CA PRO A 150 2.11 -39.62 -11.30
C PRO A 150 1.83 -40.90 -12.10
N GLN A 151 2.58 -42.00 -11.91
CA GLN A 151 2.39 -43.24 -12.66
C GLN A 151 1.41 -44.22 -11.98
N THR A 152 1.53 -44.42 -10.67
CA THR A 152 0.62 -45.31 -9.91
C THR A 152 -0.61 -44.59 -9.34
N CYS A 153 -0.60 -43.25 -9.32
CA CYS A 153 -1.57 -42.41 -8.61
C CYS A 153 -1.68 -42.70 -7.10
N LEU A 154 -0.65 -43.32 -6.51
CA LEU A 154 -0.58 -43.60 -5.08
C LEU A 154 0.18 -42.50 -4.32
N TYR A 155 -0.36 -42.09 -3.18
CA TYR A 155 0.34 -41.23 -2.23
C TYR A 155 1.33 -42.06 -1.41
N GLU A 156 2.57 -41.60 -1.32
CA GLU A 156 3.72 -42.29 -0.71
C GLU A 156 3.84 -43.77 -1.15
N GLY A 157 3.47 -44.07 -2.41
CA GLY A 157 3.47 -45.41 -2.98
C GLY A 157 2.50 -46.42 -2.34
N ARG A 158 1.60 -45.97 -1.44
CA ARG A 158 0.76 -46.86 -0.62
C ARG A 158 -0.72 -46.49 -0.57
N TYR A 159 -1.06 -45.20 -0.54
CA TYR A 159 -2.43 -44.76 -0.26
C TYR A 159 -3.15 -44.35 -1.55
N THR A 160 -4.39 -44.80 -1.72
CA THR A 160 -5.26 -44.47 -2.86
C THR A 160 -5.94 -43.09 -2.72
N GLY A 161 -5.84 -42.48 -1.55
CA GLY A 161 -6.39 -41.15 -1.26
C GLY A 161 -5.90 -40.62 0.09
N PHE A 162 -6.44 -39.47 0.51
CA PHE A 162 -6.18 -38.90 1.83
C PHE A 162 -7.41 -38.17 2.38
N ARG A 163 -7.45 -37.97 3.70
CA ARG A 163 -8.53 -37.26 4.40
C ARG A 163 -7.99 -36.47 5.58
N PHE A 164 -8.52 -35.27 5.80
CA PHE A 164 -8.41 -34.56 7.07
C PHE A 164 -9.67 -34.81 7.91
N ASP A 165 -9.51 -34.98 9.24
CA ASP A 165 -10.61 -35.01 10.20
C ASP A 165 -10.81 -33.67 10.93
N GLU A 166 -11.85 -33.59 11.76
CA GLU A 166 -12.20 -32.38 12.53
C GLU A 166 -11.19 -32.06 13.66
N THR A 167 -10.36 -33.03 14.03
CA THR A 167 -9.22 -32.85 14.95
C THR A 167 -7.95 -32.39 14.21
N GLY A 168 -7.98 -32.31 12.88
CA GLY A 168 -6.85 -31.93 12.03
C GLY A 168 -5.85 -33.04 11.73
N LYS A 169 -6.19 -34.31 11.96
CA LYS A 169 -5.34 -35.43 11.53
C LYS A 169 -5.52 -35.68 10.04
N LEU A 170 -4.39 -35.69 9.33
CA LEU A 170 -4.26 -36.18 7.96
C LEU A 170 -4.06 -37.69 8.00
N PHE A 171 -4.97 -38.42 7.35
CA PHE A 171 -4.90 -39.86 7.14
C PHE A 171 -4.62 -40.17 5.67
N GLY A 172 -3.79 -41.18 5.40
CA GLY A 172 -3.75 -41.87 4.12
C GLY A 172 -4.87 -42.91 4.06
N GLU A 173 -5.69 -42.88 3.01
CA GLU A 173 -6.73 -43.87 2.74
C GLU A 173 -6.15 -45.00 1.88
N SER A 174 -6.31 -46.25 2.31
CA SER A 174 -5.92 -47.43 1.54
C SER A 174 -7.07 -48.42 1.45
N SER A 175 -7.55 -48.72 0.24
CA SER A 175 -8.61 -49.70 0.02
C SER A 175 -8.05 -51.05 -0.37
N MET A 176 -8.43 -52.11 0.35
CA MET A 176 -8.24 -53.49 -0.08
C MET A 176 -9.60 -54.07 -0.49
N THR A 177 -9.68 -54.67 -1.67
CA THR A 177 -10.83 -55.50 -2.07
C THR A 177 -10.51 -56.96 -1.75
N ASP A 178 -11.40 -57.62 -0.99
CA ASP A 178 -11.33 -59.06 -0.75
C ASP A 178 -11.54 -59.82 -2.07
N PRO A 179 -10.58 -60.66 -2.54
CA PRO A 179 -10.69 -61.36 -3.82
C PRO A 179 -11.72 -62.49 -3.84
N VAL A 180 -12.29 -62.87 -2.70
CA VAL A 180 -13.30 -63.93 -2.56
C VAL A 180 -14.69 -63.35 -2.32
N THR A 181 -14.83 -62.33 -1.45
CA THR A 181 -16.14 -61.73 -1.14
C THR A 181 -16.47 -60.47 -1.94
N GLY A 182 -15.48 -59.87 -2.61
CA GLY A 182 -15.63 -58.59 -3.33
C GLY A 182 -15.84 -57.38 -2.43
N GLN A 183 -15.79 -57.53 -1.10
CA GLN A 183 -15.97 -56.43 -0.16
C GLN A 183 -14.74 -55.52 -0.12
N GLN A 184 -14.96 -54.21 -0.06
CA GLN A 184 -13.91 -53.21 0.07
C GLN A 184 -13.74 -52.79 1.53
N ALA A 185 -12.53 -52.97 2.06
CA ALA A 185 -12.13 -52.51 3.38
C ALA A 185 -11.17 -51.31 3.23
N THR A 186 -11.62 -50.13 3.64
CA THR A 186 -10.78 -48.92 3.64
C THR A 186 -10.10 -48.75 5.00
N THR A 187 -8.77 -48.83 5.00
CA THR A 187 -7.92 -48.61 6.18
C THR A 187 -7.38 -47.18 6.17
N MET A 188 -7.64 -46.45 7.25
CA MET A 188 -7.17 -45.08 7.48
C MET A 188 -5.87 -45.13 8.30
N THR A 189 -4.74 -44.72 7.73
CA THR A 189 -3.46 -44.64 8.46
C THR A 189 -3.15 -43.18 8.80
N PRO A 190 -3.01 -42.77 10.08
CA PRO A 190 -2.64 -41.40 10.43
C PRO A 190 -1.20 -41.08 9.95
N LEU A 191 -0.98 -39.87 9.46
CA LEU A 191 0.30 -39.42 8.89
C LEU A 191 0.80 -38.12 9.52
N TYR A 192 -0.06 -37.11 9.64
CA TYR A 192 0.28 -35.79 10.17
C TYR A 192 -0.87 -35.21 11.00
N GLN A 193 -0.54 -34.30 11.92
CA GLN A 193 -1.45 -33.48 12.70
C GLN A 193 -1.25 -32.01 12.31
N VAL A 194 -2.28 -31.38 11.75
CA VAL A 194 -2.32 -29.91 11.54
C VAL A 194 -2.31 -29.23 12.90
N LEU A 195 -1.50 -28.18 13.06
CA LEU A 195 -1.48 -27.34 14.26
C LEU A 195 -2.25 -26.03 14.03
N LEU A 196 -2.93 -25.56 15.08
CA LEU A 196 -3.49 -24.21 15.14
C LEU A 196 -2.77 -23.37 16.19
N PHE A 197 -2.63 -22.08 15.88
CA PHE A 197 -1.94 -21.08 16.68
C PHE A 197 -2.93 -20.00 17.13
N GLY A 198 -3.16 -19.90 18.43
CA GLY A 198 -3.95 -18.84 19.05
C GLY A 198 -3.07 -17.76 19.67
N PHE A 199 -3.66 -16.61 19.94
CA PHE A 199 -2.98 -15.44 20.50
C PHE A 199 -3.78 -14.86 21.67
N PRO A 200 -3.13 -14.31 22.71
CA PRO A 200 -3.81 -13.53 23.75
C PRO A 200 -4.55 -12.31 23.20
N ASN A 201 -3.97 -11.62 22.22
CA ASN A 201 -4.59 -10.50 21.51
C ASN A 201 -4.47 -10.66 19.98
N PRO A 202 -5.36 -11.41 19.32
CA PRO A 202 -5.32 -11.59 17.86
C PRO A 202 -5.40 -10.27 17.07
N ALA A 203 -6.04 -9.23 17.61
CA ALA A 203 -6.18 -7.94 16.94
C ALA A 203 -4.85 -7.18 16.79
N GLY A 204 -3.84 -7.47 17.64
CA GLY A 204 -2.50 -6.90 17.59
C GLY A 204 -1.53 -7.56 16.60
N LEU A 205 -1.97 -8.57 15.85
CA LEU A 205 -1.16 -9.21 14.81
C LEU A 205 -0.83 -8.23 13.67
N ALA A 206 0.42 -8.25 13.20
CA ALA A 206 0.85 -7.42 12.08
C ALA A 206 0.53 -8.10 10.74
N ASP A 207 -0.06 -7.34 9.82
CA ASP A 207 -0.23 -7.72 8.41
C ASP A 207 1.12 -7.82 7.69
N GLN A 208 1.36 -8.94 7.02
CA GLN A 208 2.53 -9.09 6.16
C GLN A 208 2.20 -8.60 4.74
N PRO A 209 3.17 -7.97 4.04
CA PRO A 209 2.96 -7.52 2.67
C PRO A 209 2.78 -8.73 1.73
N GLY A 210 1.59 -8.82 1.13
CA GLY A 210 1.23 -9.87 0.18
C GLY A 210 -0.03 -9.49 -0.61
N PRO A 211 -0.33 -10.19 -1.71
CA PRO A 211 -1.42 -9.80 -2.63
C PRO A 211 -2.81 -9.85 -1.97
N ASN A 212 -2.99 -10.73 -0.99
CA ASN A 212 -4.27 -11.12 -0.41
C ASN A 212 -4.52 -10.57 1.01
N HIS A 213 -3.53 -9.92 1.65
CA HIS A 213 -3.64 -9.30 2.99
C HIS A 213 -4.27 -10.19 4.09
N ASN A 214 -4.02 -11.50 3.99
CA ASN A 214 -4.56 -12.57 4.84
C ASN A 214 -3.43 -13.38 5.54
N LEU A 215 -2.23 -12.79 5.61
CA LEU A 215 -1.03 -13.37 6.20
C LEU A 215 -0.50 -12.44 7.29
N TRP A 216 -0.20 -12.99 8.46
CA TRP A 216 0.15 -12.20 9.64
C TRP A 216 1.40 -12.72 10.34
N SER A 217 2.04 -11.85 11.12
CA SER A 217 3.11 -12.21 12.07
C SER A 217 2.80 -11.73 13.48
N ALA A 218 3.30 -12.50 14.45
CA ALA A 218 3.22 -12.16 15.87
C ALA A 218 3.94 -10.83 16.16
N THR A 219 3.42 -10.09 17.15
CA THR A 219 3.99 -8.84 17.64
C THR A 219 4.02 -8.85 19.17
N GLU A 220 4.71 -7.88 19.78
CA GLU A 220 4.59 -7.65 21.22
C GLU A 220 3.13 -7.36 21.62
N ALA A 221 2.38 -6.62 20.79
CA ALA A 221 0.98 -6.28 21.02
C ALA A 221 0.02 -7.47 20.87
N SER A 222 0.37 -8.53 20.11
CA SER A 222 -0.44 -9.76 20.05
C SER A 222 -0.23 -10.68 21.25
N GLY A 223 0.89 -10.52 21.96
CA GLY A 223 1.42 -11.51 22.88
C GLY A 223 2.02 -12.72 22.15
N LEU A 224 2.63 -13.62 22.93
CA LEU A 224 3.22 -14.87 22.42
C LEU A 224 2.13 -15.82 21.89
N PRO A 225 2.36 -16.51 20.76
CA PRO A 225 1.46 -17.55 20.28
C PRO A 225 1.42 -18.75 21.23
N TYR A 226 0.24 -19.34 21.39
CA TYR A 226 0.08 -20.70 21.91
C TYR A 226 -0.36 -21.63 20.77
N CYS A 227 0.25 -22.81 20.67
CA CYS A 227 -0.05 -23.79 19.63
C CYS A 227 -0.72 -25.04 20.21
N GLY A 228 -1.46 -25.77 19.37
CA GLY A 228 -2.10 -27.02 19.78
C GLY A 228 -2.92 -27.69 18.69
N VAL A 229 -3.62 -28.76 19.08
CA VAL A 229 -4.50 -29.56 18.23
C VAL A 229 -5.87 -28.85 18.08
N PRO A 230 -6.46 -28.80 16.87
CA PRO A 230 -7.84 -28.35 16.67
C PRO A 230 -8.85 -28.98 17.63
N GLY A 231 -9.77 -28.16 18.12
CA GLY A 231 -10.82 -28.57 19.06
C GLY A 231 -10.36 -28.82 20.50
N GLN A 232 -9.10 -28.50 20.84
CA GLN A 232 -8.57 -28.67 22.20
C GLN A 232 -8.25 -27.33 22.89
N GLY A 233 -8.52 -27.27 24.19
CA GLY A 233 -8.23 -26.10 25.02
C GLY A 233 -9.01 -24.86 24.58
N ALA A 234 -8.30 -23.82 24.14
CA ALA A 234 -8.89 -22.58 23.63
C ALA A 234 -8.99 -22.55 22.08
N LEU A 235 -8.58 -23.61 21.38
CA LEU A 235 -8.54 -23.66 19.92
C LEU A 235 -9.86 -24.22 19.34
N GLY A 236 -10.28 -23.63 18.22
CA GLY A 236 -11.44 -24.05 17.45
C GLY A 236 -11.25 -25.39 16.74
N ALA A 237 -12.34 -26.03 16.36
CA ALA A 237 -12.32 -27.27 15.60
C ALA A 237 -11.95 -27.01 14.13
N LEU A 238 -11.45 -28.03 13.45
CA LEU A 238 -11.22 -27.97 12.01
C LEU A 238 -12.50 -28.37 11.25
N CYS A 239 -12.76 -27.74 10.11
CA CYS A 239 -13.82 -28.13 9.19
C CYS A 239 -13.18 -28.53 7.84
N PRO A 240 -12.88 -29.83 7.64
CA PRO A 240 -12.35 -30.36 6.39
C PRO A 240 -13.23 -30.06 5.17
N GLY A 241 -12.60 -29.94 4.00
CA GLY A 241 -13.26 -29.65 2.74
C GLY A 241 -13.99 -28.30 2.69
N SER A 242 -13.65 -27.34 3.55
CA SER A 242 -14.40 -26.08 3.74
C SER A 242 -13.47 -24.87 3.77
N LEU A 243 -14.01 -23.67 3.55
CA LEU A 243 -13.28 -22.39 3.64
C LEU A 243 -14.04 -21.41 4.52
N GLU A 244 -13.32 -20.62 5.33
CA GLU A 244 -13.89 -19.46 6.00
C GLU A 244 -13.88 -18.27 5.02
N LEU A 245 -15.05 -17.69 4.76
CA LEU A 245 -15.19 -16.46 3.96
C LEU A 245 -14.74 -15.24 4.77
N SER A 246 -14.59 -14.09 4.11
CA SER A 246 -14.24 -12.85 4.82
C SER A 246 -15.34 -12.42 5.80
N ASN A 247 -14.95 -11.75 6.88
CA ASN A 247 -15.88 -11.12 7.83
C ASN A 247 -16.13 -9.61 7.55
N VAL A 248 -15.84 -9.15 6.33
CA VAL A 248 -16.14 -7.79 5.88
C VAL A 248 -17.65 -7.62 5.65
N ASP A 249 -18.26 -6.71 6.40
CA ASP A 249 -19.63 -6.26 6.14
C ASP A 249 -19.60 -5.08 5.14
N PHE A 250 -19.95 -5.36 3.89
CA PHE A 250 -20.08 -4.36 2.81
C PHE A 250 -20.96 -3.16 3.21
N MET A 251 -22.03 -3.38 3.98
CA MET A 251 -22.94 -2.33 4.44
C MET A 251 -22.37 -1.54 5.63
N GLN A 252 -21.36 -2.05 6.34
CA GLN A 252 -20.56 -1.26 7.27
C GLN A 252 -19.46 -0.48 6.55
N GLU A 253 -18.72 -1.09 5.61
CA GLU A 253 -17.68 -0.34 4.87
C GLU A 253 -18.26 0.73 3.96
N GLY A 254 -19.42 0.48 3.34
CA GLY A 254 -20.17 1.51 2.62
C GLY A 254 -20.63 2.66 3.53
N LYS A 255 -20.93 2.39 4.81
CA LYS A 255 -21.19 3.43 5.82
C LYS A 255 -19.90 4.11 6.29
N THR A 256 -18.78 3.41 6.40
CA THR A 256 -17.46 3.99 6.71
C THR A 256 -17.05 4.96 5.61
N LEU A 257 -17.12 4.55 4.34
CA LEU A 257 -16.85 5.43 3.20
C LEU A 257 -17.86 6.56 3.11
N GLN A 258 -19.17 6.31 3.27
CA GLN A 258 -20.16 7.39 3.31
C GLN A 258 -19.92 8.34 4.50
N TRP A 259 -19.44 7.86 5.65
CA TRP A 259 -19.09 8.69 6.80
C TRP A 259 -17.82 9.50 6.54
N VAL A 260 -16.76 8.92 5.96
CA VAL A 260 -15.56 9.68 5.56
C VAL A 260 -15.93 10.72 4.51
N VAL A 261 -16.69 10.36 3.47
CA VAL A 261 -17.18 11.31 2.47
C VAL A 261 -18.03 12.40 3.13
N ARG A 262 -19.00 12.06 3.99
CA ARG A 262 -19.82 13.06 4.72
C ARG A 262 -19.04 13.89 5.72
N HIS A 263 -17.93 13.40 6.28
CA HIS A 263 -17.15 14.12 7.29
C HIS A 263 -16.07 14.97 6.66
N CYS A 264 -15.41 14.49 5.60
CA CYS A 264 -14.69 15.35 4.66
C CYS A 264 -15.63 16.40 4.07
N GLN A 265 -16.89 16.05 3.77
CA GLN A 265 -17.90 17.01 3.32
C GLN A 265 -18.43 17.92 4.44
N ALA A 266 -18.37 17.55 5.72
CA ALA A 266 -18.84 18.39 6.83
C ALA A 266 -17.76 19.36 7.31
N LEU A 267 -16.49 18.90 7.33
CA LEU A 267 -15.34 19.82 7.25
C LEU A 267 -15.53 20.72 6.03
N ALA A 268 -15.93 20.12 4.89
CA ALA A 268 -16.37 20.84 3.69
C ALA A 268 -17.61 21.71 3.80
N GLN A 269 -18.01 22.11 5.00
CA GLN A 269 -19.15 23.00 5.22
C GLN A 269 -18.88 24.25 6.11
N ASP A 270 -17.61 24.59 6.44
CA ASP A 270 -17.26 25.60 7.48
C ASP A 270 -16.28 26.79 7.12
N ASN A 271 -16.05 27.15 5.84
CA ASN A 271 -15.38 28.40 5.35
C ASN A 271 -15.89 28.75 3.93
N PRO A 272 -16.39 29.95 3.61
CA PRO A 272 -16.80 30.25 2.23
C PRO A 272 -15.66 30.13 1.20
N THR A 273 -15.98 29.66 -0.01
CA THR A 273 -15.07 29.61 -1.19
C THR A 273 -14.25 30.89 -1.30
N SER A 274 -12.93 30.78 -1.47
CA SER A 274 -12.07 31.97 -1.44
C SER A 274 -12.41 32.91 -2.62
N PRO A 275 -12.34 34.25 -2.46
CA PRO A 275 -12.55 35.17 -3.58
C PRO A 275 -11.60 34.91 -4.76
N ILE A 276 -10.40 34.43 -4.45
CA ILE A 276 -9.33 34.07 -5.40
C ILE A 276 -9.77 32.90 -6.31
N GLN A 277 -10.43 31.88 -5.76
CA GLN A 277 -11.01 30.77 -6.53
C GLN A 277 -12.07 31.27 -7.51
N GLN A 278 -12.97 32.16 -7.08
CA GLN A 278 -14.04 32.70 -7.93
C GLN A 278 -13.46 33.55 -9.07
N GLU A 279 -12.40 34.33 -8.82
CA GLU A 279 -11.67 35.03 -9.87
C GLU A 279 -10.99 34.04 -10.84
N LEU A 280 -10.24 33.06 -10.32
CA LEU A 280 -9.56 32.04 -11.13
C LEU A 280 -10.55 31.30 -12.04
N LEU A 281 -11.71 30.90 -11.53
CA LEU A 281 -12.80 30.32 -12.32
C LEU A 281 -13.29 31.25 -13.44
N GLY A 282 -13.42 32.55 -13.18
CA GLY A 282 -13.75 33.55 -14.21
C GLY A 282 -12.71 33.63 -15.33
N LYS A 283 -11.41 33.58 -14.98
CA LYS A 283 -10.32 33.50 -15.97
C LYS A 283 -10.34 32.16 -16.70
N LEU A 284 -10.54 31.04 -16.00
CA LEU A 284 -10.61 29.68 -16.56
C LEU A 284 -11.75 29.55 -17.59
N ARG A 285 -12.93 30.11 -17.33
CA ARG A 285 -14.06 30.14 -18.28
C ARG A 285 -13.68 30.82 -19.61
N SER A 286 -12.83 31.84 -19.57
CA SER A 286 -12.43 32.64 -20.74
C SER A 286 -11.11 32.21 -21.41
N HIS A 287 -10.14 31.66 -20.67
CA HIS A 287 -8.76 31.45 -21.14
C HIS A 287 -8.41 29.96 -21.28
N ALA A 288 -8.50 29.43 -22.50
CA ALA A 288 -8.22 28.03 -22.79
C ALA A 288 -6.80 27.56 -22.40
N ARG A 289 -5.78 28.42 -22.52
CA ARG A 289 -4.40 28.10 -22.07
C ARG A 289 -4.28 27.98 -20.55
N LEU A 290 -5.01 28.80 -19.80
CA LEU A 290 -5.05 28.73 -18.33
C LEU A 290 -5.77 27.45 -17.87
N ARG A 291 -6.85 27.05 -18.58
CA ARG A 291 -7.52 25.76 -18.33
C ARG A 291 -6.56 24.59 -18.50
N GLN A 292 -5.82 24.56 -19.61
CA GLN A 292 -4.86 23.49 -19.84
C GLN A 292 -3.78 23.49 -18.75
N ALA A 293 -3.20 24.65 -18.42
CA ALA A 293 -2.20 24.75 -17.36
C ALA A 293 -2.67 24.27 -15.98
N ALA A 294 -3.91 24.55 -15.60
CA ALA A 294 -4.49 24.07 -14.34
C ALA A 294 -4.73 22.55 -14.37
N VAL A 295 -5.18 21.99 -15.50
CA VAL A 295 -5.31 20.52 -15.68
C VAL A 295 -3.93 19.85 -15.70
N ASP A 296 -2.93 20.48 -16.33
CA ASP A 296 -1.55 20.00 -16.39
C ASP A 296 -0.96 19.91 -14.98
N ASN A 297 -1.15 20.93 -14.12
CA ASN A 297 -0.65 20.90 -12.75
C ASN A 297 -1.22 19.70 -11.97
N LEU A 298 -2.55 19.58 -11.87
CA LEU A 298 -3.23 18.52 -11.12
C LEU A 298 -2.91 17.10 -11.64
N SER A 299 -2.71 16.94 -12.94
CA SER A 299 -2.34 15.65 -13.54
C SER A 299 -0.87 15.25 -13.33
N HIS A 300 -0.01 16.18 -12.90
CA HIS A 300 1.42 15.96 -12.69
C HIS A 300 1.90 16.31 -11.27
N SER A 301 0.99 16.48 -10.29
CA SER A 301 1.34 16.87 -8.91
C SER A 301 2.29 15.88 -8.20
N LEU A 302 2.31 14.61 -8.64
CA LEU A 302 3.24 13.57 -8.16
C LEU A 302 4.41 13.31 -9.12
N THR A 303 4.51 13.99 -10.26
CA THR A 303 5.55 13.77 -11.28
C THR A 303 6.89 14.37 -10.85
N PRO A 304 7.97 13.56 -10.75
CA PRO A 304 9.28 14.07 -10.33
C PRO A 304 9.79 15.17 -11.25
N GLY A 305 10.23 16.28 -10.66
CA GLY A 305 10.81 17.42 -11.33
C GLY A 305 9.83 18.41 -11.97
N TYR A 306 8.54 18.06 -12.03
CA TYR A 306 7.55 18.91 -12.69
C TYR A 306 7.55 20.34 -12.12
N ARG A 307 7.59 21.35 -13.00
CA ARG A 307 7.56 22.77 -12.62
C ARG A 307 6.17 23.31 -12.90
N CYS A 308 5.35 23.48 -11.88
CA CYS A 308 3.96 23.92 -12.01
C CYS A 308 3.87 25.30 -12.69
N TRP A 309 2.80 25.50 -13.45
CA TRP A 309 2.39 26.83 -13.88
C TRP A 309 1.94 27.63 -12.67
N ASP A 310 2.27 28.93 -12.62
CA ASP A 310 1.85 29.84 -11.56
C ASP A 310 0.45 30.40 -11.87
N LEU A 311 -0.57 29.74 -11.32
CA LEU A 311 -1.97 30.07 -11.57
C LEU A 311 -2.44 31.27 -10.74
N LEU A 312 -1.86 31.49 -9.55
CA LEU A 312 -2.15 32.64 -8.71
C LEU A 312 -1.36 33.88 -9.18
N GLY A 313 -0.07 33.73 -9.51
CA GLY A 313 0.72 34.79 -10.14
C GLY A 313 0.14 35.24 -11.49
N TYR A 314 -0.56 34.36 -12.21
CA TYR A 314 -1.34 34.75 -13.40
C TYR A 314 -2.50 35.73 -13.09
N LEU A 315 -3.15 35.64 -11.92
CA LEU A 315 -4.23 36.56 -11.54
C LEU A 315 -3.69 37.99 -11.36
N GLU A 316 -2.55 38.12 -10.67
CA GLU A 316 -1.89 39.40 -10.40
C GLU A 316 -1.23 40.02 -11.65
N THR A 317 -0.55 39.20 -12.46
CA THR A 317 0.30 39.69 -13.56
C THR A 317 -0.34 39.61 -14.95
N GLY A 318 -1.40 38.80 -15.11
CA GLY A 318 -1.94 38.42 -16.41
C GLY A 318 -1.02 37.53 -17.26
N ARG A 319 0.12 37.06 -16.71
CA ARG A 319 1.12 36.24 -17.39
C ARG A 319 1.21 34.86 -16.77
N LEU A 320 1.23 33.85 -17.63
CA LEU A 320 1.30 32.45 -17.21
C LEU A 320 2.75 32.00 -17.29
N GLU A 321 3.42 32.00 -16.14
CA GLU A 321 4.84 31.68 -16.01
C GLU A 321 5.03 30.36 -15.25
N LEU A 322 6.23 29.77 -15.33
CA LEU A 322 6.56 28.51 -14.66
C LEU A 322 7.23 28.80 -13.32
N ARG A 323 6.75 28.17 -12.24
CA ARG A 323 7.36 28.25 -10.91
C ARG A 323 8.79 27.72 -10.98
N THR A 324 9.78 28.58 -10.75
CA THR A 324 11.22 28.24 -10.88
C THR A 324 11.83 27.70 -9.58
N GLY A 325 11.15 27.87 -8.45
CA GLY A 325 11.59 27.44 -7.12
C GLY A 325 11.65 25.92 -6.94
N GLN A 326 12.30 25.48 -5.86
CA GLN A 326 12.50 24.09 -5.47
C GLN A 326 11.28 23.53 -4.71
N ALA A 327 10.91 22.28 -4.98
CA ALA A 327 9.89 21.55 -4.22
C ALA A 327 10.47 20.88 -2.97
N ARG A 328 9.59 20.41 -2.08
CA ARG A 328 10.00 19.59 -0.93
C ARG A 328 10.59 18.26 -1.40
N MET A 329 11.86 18.00 -1.10
CA MET A 329 12.49 16.70 -1.36
C MET A 329 11.80 15.55 -0.61
N LEU A 330 11.77 14.38 -1.26
CA LEU A 330 11.29 13.12 -0.72
C LEU A 330 12.44 12.10 -0.78
N GLU A 331 12.76 11.48 0.35
CA GLU A 331 13.75 10.41 0.45
C GLU A 331 13.19 9.12 -0.18
N THR A 332 13.83 8.60 -1.22
CA THR A 332 13.47 7.33 -1.88
C THR A 332 14.40 6.18 -1.53
N LYS A 333 15.63 6.50 -1.07
CA LYS A 333 16.73 5.55 -0.80
C LYS A 333 17.23 4.75 -2.02
N ASN A 334 16.71 5.03 -3.21
CA ASN A 334 17.20 4.45 -4.46
C ASN A 334 18.43 5.24 -4.94
N PRO A 335 19.62 4.63 -5.11
CA PRO A 335 20.83 5.35 -5.48
C PRO A 335 20.81 5.97 -6.88
N THR A 336 19.85 5.65 -7.75
CA THR A 336 19.69 6.33 -9.05
C THR A 336 18.84 7.61 -9.00
N ASP A 337 18.18 7.91 -7.87
CA ASP A 337 17.38 9.13 -7.72
C ASP A 337 18.23 10.30 -7.21
N LEU A 338 18.26 11.41 -7.95
CA LEU A 338 19.01 12.62 -7.59
C LEU A 338 18.11 13.87 -7.49
N ALA A 339 18.04 14.50 -6.31
CA ALA A 339 17.40 15.81 -6.14
C ALA A 339 18.42 16.97 -6.13
N LEU A 340 17.95 18.20 -6.40
CA LEU A 340 18.78 19.41 -6.39
C LEU A 340 18.31 20.41 -5.32
N ASP A 341 19.20 20.70 -4.36
CA ASP A 341 18.99 21.69 -3.32
C ASP A 341 19.61 23.02 -3.77
N GLY A 342 18.81 24.03 -4.07
CA GLY A 342 19.22 25.27 -4.75
C GLY A 342 18.56 25.47 -6.13
N PRO A 343 18.94 26.49 -6.92
CA PRO A 343 18.20 26.92 -8.12
C PRO A 343 18.62 26.29 -9.45
N ALA A 344 19.70 25.50 -9.55
CA ALA A 344 20.15 24.93 -10.82
C ALA A 344 19.28 23.75 -11.33
N TYR A 345 19.50 23.31 -12.57
CA TYR A 345 18.80 22.22 -13.25
C TYR A 345 19.82 21.25 -13.85
N PHE A 346 19.46 19.99 -14.04
CA PHE A 346 20.29 19.01 -14.75
C PHE A 346 20.29 19.31 -16.25
N LEU A 347 21.46 19.31 -16.90
CA LEU A 347 21.58 19.41 -18.36
C LEU A 347 21.48 18.03 -19.03
N LEU A 348 20.74 17.96 -20.13
CA LEU A 348 20.53 16.76 -20.92
C LEU A 348 21.30 16.77 -22.25
N SER A 349 21.55 15.59 -22.81
CA SER A 349 22.19 15.41 -24.11
C SER A 349 21.37 15.98 -25.29
N SER A 350 20.09 16.30 -25.07
CA SER A 350 19.24 17.04 -26.03
C SER A 350 19.49 18.56 -26.03
N GLY A 351 20.31 19.08 -25.11
CA GLY A 351 20.45 20.53 -24.86
C GLY A 351 19.32 21.12 -24.03
N GLU A 352 18.37 20.30 -23.55
CA GLU A 352 17.30 20.70 -22.64
C GLU A 352 17.76 20.58 -21.18
N ILE A 353 17.04 21.23 -20.27
CA ILE A 353 17.29 21.16 -18.83
C ILE A 353 16.10 20.56 -18.10
N THR A 354 16.35 19.85 -16.99
CA THR A 354 15.30 19.18 -16.23
C THR A 354 15.54 19.20 -14.72
N ARG A 355 14.46 18.95 -13.98
CA ARG A 355 14.44 18.69 -12.53
C ARG A 355 14.02 17.26 -12.21
N ASN A 356 13.68 16.45 -13.22
CA ASN A 356 13.31 15.07 -13.02
C ASN A 356 14.56 14.30 -12.57
N GLY A 357 14.60 13.95 -11.29
CA GLY A 357 15.72 13.29 -10.64
C GLY A 357 15.77 11.78 -10.84
N ARG A 358 14.74 11.18 -11.45
CA ARG A 358 14.57 9.73 -11.57
C ARG A 358 15.43 9.22 -12.73
N LEU A 359 16.64 8.75 -12.44
CA LEU A 359 17.54 8.24 -13.46
C LEU A 359 17.32 6.74 -13.70
N LEU A 360 17.33 6.34 -14.97
CA LEU A 360 17.34 4.95 -15.41
C LEU A 360 18.67 4.62 -16.09
N TRP A 361 19.10 3.36 -15.99
CA TRP A 361 20.31 2.89 -16.68
C TRP A 361 20.05 2.62 -18.16
N SER A 362 20.97 3.06 -19.01
CA SER A 362 21.01 2.75 -20.44
C SER A 362 22.42 2.37 -20.87
N GLU A 363 22.56 1.57 -21.94
CA GLU A 363 23.85 1.22 -22.56
C GLU A 363 24.73 2.44 -22.89
N LYS A 364 24.11 3.62 -23.04
CA LYS A 364 24.77 4.86 -23.45
C LYS A 364 25.11 5.80 -22.28
N GLY A 365 24.65 5.51 -21.06
CA GLY A 365 24.82 6.35 -19.86
C GLY A 365 23.57 6.35 -18.95
N LEU A 366 23.53 7.26 -17.98
CA LEU A 366 22.33 7.53 -17.19
C LEU A 366 21.32 8.32 -18.02
N ALA A 367 20.10 7.80 -18.19
CA ALA A 367 18.97 8.46 -18.85
C ALA A 367 18.00 9.06 -17.83
N VAL A 368 17.26 10.11 -18.19
CA VAL A 368 16.26 10.73 -17.29
C VAL A 368 14.85 10.25 -17.63
N GLY A 369 14.17 9.67 -16.64
CA GLY A 369 12.83 9.08 -16.79
C GLY A 369 12.80 8.04 -17.92
N ASP A 370 11.66 7.95 -18.60
CA ASP A 370 11.49 7.09 -19.77
C ASP A 370 12.01 7.74 -21.08
N SER A 371 12.73 8.87 -20.98
CA SER A 371 13.26 9.59 -22.14
C SER A 371 14.61 9.00 -22.61
N GLN A 372 14.89 9.09 -23.91
CA GLN A 372 16.20 8.73 -24.46
C GLN A 372 17.30 9.78 -24.19
N SER A 373 17.00 10.82 -23.40
CA SER A 373 17.94 11.91 -23.10
C SER A 373 18.84 11.55 -21.93
N LEU A 374 20.15 11.60 -22.16
CA LEU A 374 21.16 11.24 -21.17
C LEU A 374 21.52 12.45 -20.31
N LEU A 375 21.82 12.20 -19.03
CA LEU A 375 22.35 13.18 -18.09
C LEU A 375 23.78 13.56 -18.49
N MET A 376 24.08 14.86 -18.54
CA MET A 376 25.40 15.38 -18.94
C MET A 376 26.30 15.66 -17.73
N GLY A 377 27.61 15.51 -17.93
CA GLY A 377 28.64 15.78 -16.94
C GLY A 377 29.95 16.22 -17.57
N PHE A 378 30.81 16.83 -16.75
CA PHE A 378 32.14 17.29 -17.11
C PHE A 378 33.19 16.26 -16.70
N ALA A 379 33.84 15.62 -17.68
CA ALA A 379 35.05 14.84 -17.52
C ALA A 379 36.26 15.77 -17.69
N GLY A 380 36.74 16.35 -16.59
CA GLY A 380 37.63 17.51 -16.64
C GLY A 380 36.90 18.69 -17.30
N GLU A 381 37.49 19.28 -18.35
CA GLU A 381 36.86 20.35 -19.13
C GLU A 381 35.85 19.85 -20.18
N LYS A 382 35.77 18.53 -20.44
CA LYS A 382 34.95 17.97 -21.52
C LYS A 382 33.53 17.67 -21.06
N LEU A 383 32.54 18.32 -21.66
CA LEU A 383 31.12 18.04 -21.45
C LEU A 383 30.67 16.83 -22.29
N GLU A 384 30.24 15.75 -21.64
CA GLU A 384 29.74 14.52 -22.30
C GLU A 384 28.71 13.77 -21.41
N PRO A 385 27.99 12.74 -21.93
CA PRO A 385 27.04 11.97 -21.12
C PRO A 385 27.69 11.21 -19.97
N VAL A 386 27.09 11.25 -18.78
CA VAL A 386 27.59 10.55 -17.59
C VAL A 386 27.51 9.03 -17.78
N ARG A 387 28.66 8.37 -17.63
CA ARG A 387 28.81 6.91 -17.76
C ARG A 387 29.57 6.37 -16.56
N ILE A 388 29.09 5.26 -16.03
CA ILE A 388 29.73 4.53 -14.93
C ILE A 388 30.09 3.13 -15.48
N PRO A 389 31.30 2.59 -15.23
CA PRO A 389 31.69 1.30 -15.78
C PRO A 389 30.81 0.16 -15.25
N ALA A 390 30.51 -0.82 -16.09
CA ALA A 390 29.66 -1.96 -15.71
C ALA A 390 30.26 -2.84 -14.61
N GLN A 391 31.59 -2.78 -14.40
CA GLN A 391 32.30 -3.46 -13.31
C GLN A 391 32.40 -2.64 -12.00
N ALA A 392 31.71 -1.48 -11.90
CA ALA A 392 31.60 -0.74 -10.66
C ALA A 392 30.75 -1.53 -9.64
N ALA A 393 31.29 -1.77 -8.45
CA ALA A 393 30.59 -2.44 -7.36
C ALA A 393 29.59 -1.51 -6.65
N ASN A 394 29.92 -0.22 -6.56
CA ASN A 394 29.06 0.84 -6.03
C ASN A 394 29.38 2.18 -6.73
N TRP A 395 28.46 3.15 -6.64
CA TRP A 395 28.66 4.52 -7.09
C TRP A 395 27.97 5.53 -6.18
N GLU A 396 28.60 6.70 -6.02
CA GLU A 396 28.10 7.83 -5.23
C GLU A 396 28.07 9.12 -6.05
N VAL A 397 27.17 10.03 -5.69
CA VAL A 397 27.22 11.43 -6.12
C VAL A 397 27.42 12.30 -4.90
N SER A 398 28.57 12.98 -4.82
CA SER A 398 28.85 13.90 -3.72
C SER A 398 27.88 15.08 -3.73
N ALA A 399 27.72 15.77 -2.58
CA ALA A 399 26.90 16.97 -2.49
C ALA A 399 27.30 18.09 -3.48
N ARG A 400 28.51 18.05 -4.07
CA ARG A 400 28.99 18.97 -5.11
C ARG A 400 28.72 18.49 -6.55
N GLY A 401 27.98 17.40 -6.71
CA GLY A 401 27.72 16.76 -8.00
C GLY A 401 28.91 15.98 -8.57
N GLU A 402 29.90 15.61 -7.75
CA GLU A 402 31.01 14.75 -8.21
C GLU A 402 30.54 13.28 -8.23
N VAL A 403 30.47 12.69 -9.41
CA VAL A 403 30.11 11.28 -9.64
C VAL A 403 31.36 10.42 -9.47
N ARG A 404 31.30 9.47 -8.55
CA ARG A 404 32.38 8.53 -8.23
C ARG A 404 31.86 7.11 -8.26
N TRP A 405 32.75 6.16 -8.55
CA TRP A 405 32.46 4.74 -8.44
C TRP A 405 33.61 4.00 -7.79
N THR A 406 33.31 2.87 -7.15
CA THR A 406 34.30 1.98 -6.54
C THR A 406 34.27 0.66 -7.30
N GLU A 407 35.43 0.25 -7.81
CA GLU A 407 35.60 -1.02 -8.53
C GLU A 407 35.75 -2.20 -7.53
N LEU A 408 35.67 -3.44 -8.01
CA LEU A 408 35.67 -4.65 -7.18
C LEU A 408 36.98 -4.86 -6.36
N ASP A 409 38.05 -4.13 -6.68
CA ASP A 409 39.31 -4.07 -5.93
C ASP A 409 39.28 -3.06 -4.76
N GLY A 410 38.18 -2.34 -4.57
CA GLY A 410 38.02 -1.28 -3.57
C GLY A 410 38.55 0.10 -4.01
N LYS A 411 39.01 0.25 -5.26
CA LYS A 411 39.53 1.52 -5.79
C LYS A 411 38.40 2.45 -6.20
N THR A 412 38.35 3.63 -5.58
CA THR A 412 37.39 4.69 -5.94
C THR A 412 37.95 5.64 -7.00
N THR A 413 37.22 5.84 -8.09
CA THR A 413 37.53 6.75 -9.19
C THR A 413 36.48 7.86 -9.25
N THR A 414 36.90 9.13 -9.34
CA THR A 414 36.00 10.28 -9.64
C THR A 414 36.04 10.54 -11.14
N GLY A 415 34.93 10.31 -11.85
CA GLY A 415 34.90 10.38 -13.32
C GLY A 415 34.30 11.66 -13.89
N TYR A 416 33.23 12.18 -13.26
CA TYR A 416 32.44 13.29 -13.79
C TYR A 416 32.05 14.28 -12.68
N ARG A 417 31.88 15.56 -13.03
CA ARG A 417 31.06 16.50 -12.25
C ARG A 417 29.77 16.78 -13.03
N LEU A 418 28.60 16.57 -12.43
CA LEU A 418 27.31 16.77 -13.09
C LEU A 418 27.19 18.19 -13.68
N ALA A 419 26.65 18.27 -14.90
CA ALA A 419 26.47 19.52 -15.61
C ALA A 419 25.20 20.22 -15.10
N LEU A 420 25.34 20.90 -13.95
CA LEU A 420 24.30 21.75 -13.41
C LEU A 420 24.28 23.10 -14.13
N VAL A 421 23.09 23.58 -14.43
CA VAL A 421 22.85 24.80 -15.22
C VAL A 421 21.85 25.70 -14.51
N ARG A 422 22.18 26.99 -14.37
CA ARG A 422 21.22 28.00 -13.91
C ARG A 422 20.57 28.68 -15.12
N PRO A 423 19.23 28.66 -15.24
CA PRO A 423 18.55 29.42 -16.29
C PRO A 423 18.61 30.92 -15.98
N THR A 424 18.91 31.74 -16.99
CA THR A 424 19.06 33.20 -16.89
C THR A 424 17.98 33.99 -17.63
N GLY A 425 16.96 33.30 -18.14
CA GLY A 425 15.78 33.88 -18.79
C GLY A 425 14.55 33.02 -18.56
N SER A 426 13.42 33.40 -19.16
CA SER A 426 12.15 32.68 -19.03
C SER A 426 12.26 31.22 -19.48
N LEU A 427 11.59 30.33 -18.75
CA LEU A 427 11.52 28.91 -19.05
C LEU A 427 10.37 28.62 -20.02
N SER A 428 10.56 27.64 -20.90
CA SER A 428 9.53 27.11 -21.79
C SER A 428 9.55 25.58 -21.76
N ARG A 429 8.39 24.92 -21.82
CA ARG A 429 8.28 23.45 -21.80
C ARG A 429 8.58 22.82 -23.16
N SER A 430 9.13 21.61 -23.12
CA SER A 430 9.37 20.71 -24.24
C SER A 430 9.19 19.28 -23.74
N GLY A 431 7.97 18.75 -23.84
CA GLY A 431 7.56 17.57 -23.09
C GLY A 431 7.66 17.83 -21.58
N GLU A 432 8.22 16.87 -20.84
CA GLU A 432 8.53 17.00 -19.41
C GLU A 432 9.73 17.93 -19.11
N ASN A 433 10.55 18.24 -20.12
CA ASN A 433 11.77 19.03 -19.97
C ASN A 433 11.53 20.53 -20.22
N LEU A 434 12.53 21.34 -19.88
CA LEU A 434 12.50 22.79 -20.00
C LEU A 434 13.63 23.31 -20.91
N ARG A 435 13.39 24.46 -21.55
CA ARG A 435 14.32 25.17 -22.42
C ARG A 435 14.48 26.62 -21.94
N ALA A 436 15.73 27.10 -21.93
CA ALA A 436 16.11 28.43 -21.43
C ALA A 436 17.38 28.94 -22.13
N ARG A 437 17.86 30.12 -21.72
CA ARG A 437 19.28 30.49 -21.84
C ARG A 437 19.99 30.16 -20.52
N PHE A 438 21.27 29.81 -20.61
CA PHE A 438 22.00 29.07 -19.57
C PHE A 438 23.24 29.84 -19.08
N SER A 439 23.56 29.72 -17.79
CA SER A 439 24.90 29.97 -17.24
C SER A 439 25.39 28.77 -16.41
N HIS A 440 26.71 28.56 -16.38
CA HIS A 440 27.37 27.49 -15.62
C HIS A 440 27.75 27.91 -14.19
N GLU A 441 26.87 28.66 -13.51
CA GLU A 441 27.08 29.04 -12.11
C GLU A 441 26.56 27.95 -11.16
N THR A 442 27.47 27.27 -10.47
CA THR A 442 27.17 26.23 -9.48
C THR A 442 27.11 26.77 -8.03
N SER A 443 27.06 28.09 -7.85
CA SER A 443 27.07 28.75 -6.53
C SER A 443 25.74 28.52 -5.81
N GLY A 444 25.78 27.73 -4.73
CA GLY A 444 24.60 27.44 -3.92
C GLY A 444 23.62 26.47 -4.60
N THR A 445 24.10 25.43 -5.29
CA THR A 445 23.30 24.22 -5.53
C THR A 445 24.07 22.98 -5.08
N TYR A 446 23.38 22.08 -4.37
CA TYR A 446 23.88 20.79 -3.93
C TYR A 446 23.07 19.65 -4.55
N VAL A 447 23.67 18.46 -4.66
CA VAL A 447 23.02 17.25 -5.16
C VAL A 447 22.74 16.28 -4.01
N ALA A 448 21.52 15.76 -3.93
CA ALA A 448 21.11 14.77 -2.93
C ALA A 448 20.76 13.44 -3.61
N GLN A 449 21.65 12.45 -3.48
CA GLN A 449 21.42 11.07 -3.96
C GLN A 449 20.52 10.29 -3.01
N GLY A 450 19.61 9.47 -3.55
CA GLY A 450 18.57 8.79 -2.77
C GLY A 450 17.32 9.63 -2.52
N TYR A 451 17.14 10.72 -3.28
CA TYR A 451 16.03 11.67 -3.14
C TYR A 451 15.42 12.01 -4.49
N LEU A 452 14.10 12.22 -4.51
CA LEU A 452 13.38 12.85 -5.62
C LEU A 452 12.77 14.18 -5.18
N GLU A 453 12.70 15.10 -6.13
CA GLU A 453 11.95 16.34 -6.01
C GLU A 453 10.63 16.17 -6.78
N PRO A 454 9.45 16.26 -6.15
CA PRO A 454 8.14 16.17 -6.83
C PRO A 454 7.79 17.49 -7.55
N ALA A 455 6.52 17.67 -7.91
CA ALA A 455 6.01 18.94 -8.39
C ALA A 455 6.22 20.07 -7.35
N ASN A 456 6.54 21.29 -7.82
CA ASN A 456 6.69 22.48 -6.96
C ASN A 456 5.37 23.28 -6.80
N GLU A 457 4.26 22.56 -6.68
CA GLU A 457 2.95 23.14 -6.43
C GLU A 457 2.86 23.68 -4.99
N ASP A 458 2.04 24.71 -4.78
CA ASP A 458 1.60 25.09 -3.44
C ASP A 458 0.30 24.34 -3.14
N HIS A 459 0.19 23.71 -1.98
CA HIS A 459 -1.04 23.02 -1.58
C HIS A 459 -2.27 23.96 -1.59
N LEU A 460 -2.09 25.26 -1.37
CA LEU A 460 -3.17 26.24 -1.51
C LEU A 460 -3.56 26.49 -2.97
N GLU A 461 -2.62 26.41 -3.92
CA GLU A 461 -2.89 26.57 -5.35
C GLU A 461 -3.42 25.29 -5.99
N GLU A 462 -2.96 24.12 -5.57
CA GLU A 462 -3.54 22.80 -5.87
C GLU A 462 -5.03 22.80 -5.46
N GLU A 463 -5.32 23.24 -4.24
CA GLU A 463 -6.68 23.36 -3.71
C GLU A 463 -7.50 24.39 -4.53
N ILE A 464 -7.02 25.64 -4.69
CA ILE A 464 -7.71 26.73 -5.38
C ILE A 464 -7.91 26.47 -6.89
N SER A 465 -7.05 25.68 -7.55
CA SER A 465 -7.21 25.31 -8.95
C SER A 465 -8.10 24.07 -9.15
N GLY A 466 -7.99 23.07 -8.28
CA GLY A 466 -8.75 21.82 -8.33
C GLY A 466 -10.27 22.03 -8.30
N GLY A 467 -10.77 22.69 -7.26
CA GLY A 467 -12.21 22.96 -7.15
C GLY A 467 -12.73 23.99 -8.16
N ALA A 468 -11.91 24.95 -8.61
CA ALA A 468 -12.28 25.85 -9.71
C ALA A 468 -12.44 25.11 -11.05
N LEU A 469 -11.65 24.06 -11.30
CA LEU A 469 -11.85 23.17 -12.46
C LEU A 469 -13.06 22.25 -12.31
N LEU A 470 -13.39 21.79 -11.10
CA LEU A 470 -14.63 21.05 -10.85
C LEU A 470 -15.87 21.91 -11.11
N GLU A 471 -15.90 23.15 -10.62
CA GLU A 471 -17.01 24.08 -10.87
C GLU A 471 -17.13 24.47 -12.35
N LEU A 472 -16.00 24.56 -13.07
CA LEU A 472 -16.00 24.73 -14.52
C LEU A 472 -16.62 23.52 -15.25
N ALA A 473 -16.41 22.31 -14.75
CA ALA A 473 -16.99 21.07 -15.30
C ALA A 473 -18.47 20.86 -14.95
N GLY A 474 -19.10 21.77 -14.20
CA GLY A 474 -20.47 21.61 -13.70
C GLY A 474 -20.59 20.60 -12.55
N LEU A 475 -19.48 20.18 -11.97
CA LEU A 475 -19.42 19.38 -10.75
C LEU A 475 -19.42 20.32 -9.53
N PRO A 476 -19.92 19.90 -8.36
CA PRO A 476 -19.80 20.72 -7.16
C PRO A 476 -18.31 20.94 -6.84
N PRO A 477 -17.87 22.19 -6.58
CA PRO A 477 -16.48 22.46 -6.24
C PRO A 477 -16.08 21.74 -4.95
N PHE A 478 -15.08 20.87 -5.03
CA PHE A 478 -14.55 20.16 -3.87
C PHE A 478 -13.52 21.04 -3.14
N TYR A 479 -14.01 22.04 -2.41
CA TYR A 479 -13.19 22.68 -1.38
C TYR A 479 -13.31 21.92 -0.07
N PRO A 480 -12.34 22.04 0.84
CA PRO A 480 -12.50 21.60 2.21
C PRO A 480 -13.54 22.40 2.99
N HIS A 481 -14.41 23.20 2.33
CA HIS A 481 -15.54 24.04 2.81
C HIS A 481 -16.55 24.35 1.63
N ASP A 482 -17.81 24.84 1.67
CA ASP A 482 -18.81 25.35 2.65
C ASP A 482 -20.27 24.84 2.32
N LEU A 483 -21.22 24.73 3.28
CA LEU A 483 -22.70 24.73 3.06
C LEU A 483 -23.52 25.19 4.29
N ARG A 484 -23.37 26.44 4.74
CA ARG A 484 -24.50 27.21 5.31
C ARG A 484 -24.42 28.65 4.80
N GLN A 485 -25.43 29.24 4.17
CA GLN A 485 -26.85 29.16 4.50
C GLN A 485 -27.78 29.30 3.28
N LYS A 486 -28.69 28.34 3.13
CA LYS A 486 -30.09 28.45 2.64
C LYS A 486 -30.74 27.09 3.01
N ASP A 487 -31.92 27.01 3.60
CA ASP A 487 -32.98 28.02 3.70
C ASP A 487 -33.35 28.42 5.12
N ALA A 488 -33.75 29.69 5.27
CA ALA A 488 -34.56 30.15 6.39
C ALA A 488 -36.05 30.08 6.01
N GLY A 489 -36.62 28.87 5.96
CA GLY A 489 -38.05 28.70 5.71
C GLY A 489 -38.50 27.28 5.34
N GLN A 490 -39.51 26.81 6.05
CA GLN A 490 -40.43 25.72 5.68
C GLN A 490 -39.84 24.32 5.37
N SER A 491 -39.94 23.43 6.35
CA SER A 491 -40.24 22.01 6.08
C SER A 491 -41.52 21.88 5.25
N PRO A 492 -41.63 20.87 4.39
CA PRO A 492 -42.33 19.67 4.88
C PRO A 492 -41.60 18.35 4.56
N MET A 493 -41.73 17.37 5.45
CA MET A 493 -41.34 15.99 5.11
C MET A 493 -42.32 15.39 4.09
N PRO A 494 -41.84 14.61 3.10
CA PRO A 494 -42.69 13.67 2.40
C PRO A 494 -43.07 12.54 3.37
N LYS A 495 -44.35 12.49 3.76
CA LYS A 495 -44.90 11.31 4.44
C LYS A 495 -44.96 10.15 3.46
N PHE A 496 -44.21 9.10 3.71
CA PHE A 496 -44.56 7.76 3.24
C PHE A 496 -45.11 6.96 4.41
N ALA A 497 -46.21 6.24 4.17
CA ALA A 497 -46.98 5.53 5.18
C ALA A 497 -47.29 4.13 4.67
N PHE A 498 -47.21 3.17 5.61
CA PHE A 498 -47.28 1.72 5.42
C PHE A 498 -46.06 1.12 4.73
#